data_AF-A0A7K3M6G6-F1
#
_entry.id   AF-A0A7K3M6G6-F1
#
_cell.length_a   1.000
_cell.length_b   1.000
_cell.length_c   1.000
_cell.angle_alpha   90.00
_cell.angle_beta   90.00
_cell.angle_gamma   90.00
#
_symmetry.space_group_name_H-M   'P 1'
#
loop_
_entity.id
_entity.type
_entity.pdbx_description
1 polymer ?
#
loop_
_entity_poly.entity_id
_entity_poly.type
_entity_poly.pdbx_seq_one_letter_code
_entity_poly.pdbx_strand_id
1 'polypeptide(L)' 'MSKTQIDIDDDLLAQAGEILGTTTKRATVEAALRATTAKHARRRLGDLIAESDMTPAELDRQADEAWR' A
#
# COMPACT_ATOMS: atom_id res chain seq x y z
N MET A 1 -15.74 3.44 6.07
CA MET A 1 -15.75 2.11 5.42
C MET A 1 -17.17 1.74 5.06
N SER A 2 -17.41 1.34 3.82
CA SER A 2 -18.68 0.77 3.35
C SER A 2 -18.67 -0.77 3.52
N LYS A 3 -19.84 -1.38 3.65
CA LYS A 3 -19.96 -2.84 3.58
C LYS A 3 -20.04 -3.25 2.11
N THR A 4 -19.21 -4.19 1.71
CA THR A 4 -19.18 -4.74 0.35
C THR A 4 -19.27 -6.26 0.47
N GLN A 5 -20.21 -6.87 -0.24
CA GLN A 5 -20.33 -8.32 -0.35
C GLN A 5 -19.47 -8.79 -1.52
N ILE A 6 -18.50 -9.65 -1.25
CA ILE A 6 -17.60 -10.25 -2.23
C ILE A 6 -17.37 -11.70 -1.85
N ASP A 7 -17.26 -12.57 -2.84
CA ASP A 7 -16.82 -13.94 -2.65
C ASP A 7 -15.29 -13.97 -2.71
N ILE A 8 -14.67 -14.61 -1.72
CA ILE A 8 -13.22 -14.73 -1.58
C ILE A 8 -12.92 -16.21 -1.33
N ASP A 9 -11.81 -16.68 -1.92
CA ASP A 9 -11.24 -17.99 -1.61
C ASP A 9 -10.79 -18.04 -0.13
N ASP A 10 -11.44 -18.90 0.65
CA ASP A 10 -11.21 -18.99 2.09
C ASP A 10 -9.84 -19.58 2.45
N ASP A 11 -9.27 -20.44 1.61
CA ASP A 11 -7.94 -21.01 1.82
C ASP A 11 -6.86 -19.97 1.53
N LEU A 12 -7.04 -19.16 0.48
CA LEU A 12 -6.17 -18.03 0.20
C LEU A 12 -6.24 -16.98 1.30
N LEU A 13 -7.45 -16.71 1.80
CA LEU A 13 -7.66 -15.75 2.89
C LEU A 13 -7.02 -16.22 4.20
N ALA A 14 -7.08 -17.51 4.51
CA ALA A 14 -6.41 -18.10 5.67
C ALA A 14 -4.88 -17.97 5.55
N GLN A 15 -4.30 -18.35 4.40
CA GLN A 15 -2.86 -18.21 4.14
C GLN A 15 -2.40 -16.76 4.25
N ALA A 16 -3.15 -15.82 3.67
CA ALA A 16 -2.86 -14.40 3.82
C ALA A 16 -2.95 -13.96 5.29
N GLY A 17 -3.90 -14.53 6.05
CA GLY A 17 -4.06 -14.29 7.49
C GLY A 17 -2.81 -14.67 8.27
N GLU A 18 -2.26 -15.86 8.01
CA GLU A 18 -1.02 -16.35 8.61
C GLU A 18 0.19 -15.48 8.25
N ILE A 19 0.37 -15.18 6.95
CA ILE A 19 1.47 -14.34 6.46
C ILE A 19 1.43 -12.93 7.07
N LEU A 20 0.23 -12.36 7.23
CA LEU A 20 0.02 -11.00 7.73
C LEU A 20 -0.12 -10.94 9.25
N GLY A 21 -0.16 -12.09 9.95
CA GLY A 21 -0.35 -12.15 11.41
C GLY A 21 -1.71 -11.63 11.87
N THR A 22 -2.76 -11.83 11.07
CA THR A 22 -4.11 -11.32 11.34
C THR A 22 -5.07 -12.43 11.72
N THR A 23 -6.01 -12.13 12.62
CA THR A 23 -6.93 -13.13 13.20
C THR A 23 -8.35 -13.07 12.67
N THR A 24 -8.70 -12.07 11.85
CA THR A 24 -10.05 -11.92 11.29
C THR A 24 -10.00 -11.66 9.80
N LYS A 25 -10.96 -12.22 9.05
CA LYS A 25 -11.12 -12.01 7.59
C LYS A 25 -11.00 -10.53 7.20
N ARG A 26 -11.68 -9.66 7.95
CA ARG A 26 -11.62 -8.20 7.74
C ARG A 26 -10.21 -7.64 7.94
N ALA A 27 -9.55 -7.98 9.04
CA ALA A 27 -8.19 -7.49 9.31
C ALA A 27 -7.21 -7.95 8.23
N THR A 28 -7.34 -9.19 7.76
CA THR A 28 -6.54 -9.74 6.66
C THR A 28 -6.76 -8.95 5.37
N VAL A 29 -8.01 -8.73 4.97
CA VAL A 29 -8.34 -7.95 3.76
C VAL A 29 -7.82 -6.52 3.86
N GLU A 30 -8.04 -5.83 4.98
CA GLU A 30 -7.54 -4.47 5.15
C GLU A 30 -6.00 -4.41 5.14
N ALA A 31 -5.33 -5.35 5.80
CA ALA A 31 -3.87 -5.42 5.83
C ALA A 31 -3.29 -5.70 4.43
N ALA A 32 -3.89 -6.63 3.68
CA ALA A 32 -3.50 -6.95 2.31
C ALA A 32 -3.66 -5.73 1.37
N LEU A 33 -4.77 -4.99 1.50
CA LEU A 33 -5.00 -3.77 0.73
C LEU A 33 -3.96 -2.70 1.05
N ARG A 34 -3.68 -2.45 2.34
CA ARG A 34 -2.64 -1.49 2.76
C ARG A 34 -1.25 -1.89 2.26
N ALA A 35 -0.90 -3.17 2.35
CA ALA A 35 0.38 -3.67 1.87
C ALA A 35 0.53 -3.48 0.35
N THR A 36 -0.54 -3.73 -0.39
CA THR A 36 -0.56 -3.59 -1.86
C THR A 36 -0.42 -2.12 -2.29
N THR A 37 -1.17 -1.21 -1.66
CA THR A 37 -1.08 0.22 -1.98
C THR A 37 0.28 0.80 -1.58
N ALA A 38 0.80 0.44 -0.40
CA ALA A 38 2.14 0.85 0.03
C ALA A 38 3.24 0.34 -0.91
N LYS A 39 3.14 -0.90 -1.40
CA LYS A 39 4.06 -1.46 -2.40
C LYS A 39 4.02 -0.66 -3.70
N HIS A 40 2.83 -0.28 -4.17
CA HIS A 40 2.70 0.54 -5.37
C HIS A 40 3.28 1.95 -5.17
N ALA A 41 2.96 2.61 -4.06
CA ALA A 41 3.48 3.94 -3.73
C ALA A 41 5.02 3.96 -3.66
N ARG A 42 5.64 2.95 -3.03
CA ARG A 42 7.11 2.82 -2.97
C ARG A 42 7.74 2.67 -4.36
N ARG A 43 7.11 1.92 -5.26
CA ARG A 43 7.58 1.79 -6.65
C ARG A 43 7.50 3.13 -7.38
N ARG A 44 6.34 3.79 -7.31
CA ARG A 44 6.15 5.09 -7.96
C ARG A 44 7.14 6.13 -7.46
N LEU A 45 7.42 6.16 -6.16
CA LEU A 45 8.44 7.04 -5.59
C LEU A 45 9.83 6.72 -6.15
N GLY A 46 10.20 5.44 -6.25
CA GLY A 46 11.46 5.02 -6.87
C GLY A 46 11.59 5.49 -8.32
N ASP A 47 10.52 5.38 -9.10
CA ASP A 47 10.50 5.84 -10.50
C ASP A 47 10.69 7.37 -10.57
N LEU A 48 10.01 8.13 -9.72
CA LEU A 48 10.14 9.59 -9.66
C LEU A 48 11.55 10.03 -9.26
N ILE A 49 12.18 9.34 -8.29
CA ILE A 49 13.57 9.59 -7.90
C ILE A 49 14.51 9.34 -9.08
N ALA A 50 14.32 8.23 -9.79
CA ALA A 50 15.14 7.90 -10.95
C ALA A 50 14.98 8.91 -12.10
N GLU A 51 13.81 9.52 -12.25
CA GLU A 51 13.51 10.52 -13.28
C GLU A 51 13.97 11.94 -12.93
N SER A 52 14.10 12.28 -11.65
CA SER A 52 14.25 13.67 -11.18
C SER A 52 15.69 14.11 -10.90
N ASP A 53 16.67 13.20 -10.95
CA ASP A 53 18.04 13.44 -10.44
C ASP A 53 18.07 13.95 -8.97
N MET A 54 16.98 13.76 -8.24
CA MET A 54 16.76 14.26 -6.88
C MET A 54 16.59 13.10 -5.90
N THR A 55 17.11 13.27 -4.69
CA THR A 55 16.85 12.31 -3.61
C THR A 55 15.39 12.37 -3.15
N PRO A 56 14.87 11.29 -2.53
CA PRO A 56 13.50 11.30 -1.99
C PRO A 56 13.18 12.50 -1.09
N ALA A 57 14.14 12.95 -0.26
CA ALA A 57 13.94 14.10 0.63
C ALA A 57 13.92 15.44 -0.11
N GLU A 58 14.59 15.54 -1.26
CA GLU A 58 14.54 16.74 -2.11
C GLU A 58 13.22 16.83 -2.86
N LEU A 59 12.72 15.70 -3.36
CA LEU A 59 11.40 15.63 -3.99
C LEU A 59 10.27 16.00 -3.02
N ASP A 60 10.33 15.51 -1.78
CA ASP A 60 9.33 15.81 -0.75
C ASP A 60 9.29 17.31 -0.43
N ARG A 61 10.47 17.92 -0.26
CA ARG A 61 10.59 19.38 -0.07
C ARG A 61 10.05 20.17 -1.27
N GLN A 62 10.36 19.75 -2.49
CA GLN A 62 9.87 20.40 -3.70
C GLN A 62 8.34 20.28 -3.83
N ALA A 63 7.76 19.13 -3.48
CA ALA A 63 6.32 18.93 -3.47
C ALA A 63 5.65 19.87 -2.46
N ASP A 64 6.17 19.97 -1.23
CA ASP A 64 5.67 20.89 -0.20
C ASP A 64 5.76 22.37 -0.63
N GLU A 65 6.82 22.75 -1.35
CA GLU A 65 6.97 24.10 -1.91
C GLU A 65 5.98 24.37 -3.05
N ALA A 66 5.68 23.37 -3.89
CA ALA A 66 4.77 23.52 -5.02
C ALA A 66 3.29 23.65 -4.61
N TRP A 67 2.92 23.20 -3.41
CA TRP A 67 1.56 23.28 -2.88
C TRP A 67 1.35 24.44 -1.87
N ARG A 68 2.36 25.31 -1.67
CA ARG A 68 2.21 26.60 -0.95
C ARG A 68 1.74 27.71 -1.87
#